data_AF-A0A953F9S8-F1
#
_entry.id   AF-A0A953F9S8-F1
#
_cell.length_a   1.000
_cell.length_b   1.000
_cell.length_c   1.000
_cell.angle_alpha   90.00
_cell.angle_beta   90.00
_cell.angle_gamma   90.00
#
_symmetry.space_group_name_H-M   'P 1'
#
loop_
_entity.id
_entity.type
_entity.pdbx_description
1 polymer ?
#
loop_
_entity_poly.entity_id
_entity_poly.type
_entity_poly.pdbx_seq_one_letter_code
_entity_poly.pdbx_strand_id
1 'polypeptide(L)'
;MKIHHLYFAVLLCFNVVTLPAQPASEMYQFIVQHEADRGSLERFYTIACSPERSNRLQQFYREQEAKLLQMNFDQFSVEGKVDFLLIKRDIQNALHELATEQSDLRQLEWYTASGTPLYEMEKVRRRGGELKPALIADQFHQMAVKVDAQLKQLAQRQPLSAALASRGAEALEGQRAALKSVTEFYQD
;
A
#
# COMPACT_ATOMS: atom_id res chain seq x y z
N MET A 1 67.57 18.35 46.92
CA MET A 1 67.26 16.96 46.51
C MET A 1 65.78 16.72 46.80
N LYS A 2 64.86 16.41 45.89
CA LYS A 2 64.94 15.86 44.52
C LYS A 2 63.79 16.43 43.67
N ILE A 3 64.10 16.62 42.39
CA ILE A 3 63.21 16.97 41.28
C ILE A 3 62.54 15.67 40.80
N HIS A 4 61.24 15.68 40.46
CA HIS A 4 60.72 14.81 39.40
C HIS A 4 59.49 15.42 38.72
N HIS A 5 59.62 15.54 37.39
CA HIS A 5 58.61 15.91 36.41
C HIS A 5 57.46 14.89 36.37
N LEU A 6 56.24 15.36 36.12
CA LEU A 6 55.27 14.56 35.37
C LEU A 6 54.39 15.47 34.52
N TYR A 7 54.56 15.32 33.21
CA TYR A 7 53.83 16.01 32.15
C TYR A 7 52.34 15.65 32.23
N PHE A 8 51.47 16.65 32.43
CA PHE A 8 50.03 16.49 32.25
C PHE A 8 49.70 16.83 30.79
N ALA A 9 49.46 15.78 30.00
CA ALA A 9 49.11 15.90 28.60
C ALA A 9 47.73 16.56 28.44
N VAL A 10 47.70 17.74 27.83
CA VAL A 10 46.46 18.37 27.36
C VAL A 10 46.00 17.63 26.11
N LEU A 11 45.11 16.65 26.30
CA LEU A 11 44.40 15.98 25.21
C LEU A 11 43.31 16.94 24.71
N LEU A 12 43.61 17.68 23.64
CA LEU A 12 42.65 18.51 22.91
C LEU A 12 41.66 17.57 22.20
N CYS A 13 40.53 17.28 22.84
CA CYS A 13 39.40 16.64 22.20
C CYS A 13 38.86 17.56 21.09
N PHE A 14 39.28 17.35 19.85
CA PHE A 14 38.58 17.86 18.68
C PHE A 14 37.23 17.13 18.59
N ASN A 15 36.21 17.69 19.24
CA ASN A 15 34.84 17.32 18.96
C ASN A 15 34.51 17.85 17.55
N VAL A 16 34.65 16.98 16.55
CA VAL A 16 34.06 17.24 15.24
C VAL A 16 32.55 17.19 15.44
N VAL A 17 31.93 18.35 15.61
CA VAL A 17 30.47 18.48 15.55
C VAL A 17 30.09 18.19 14.10
N THR A 18 29.64 16.97 13.83
CA THR A 18 29.00 16.64 12.55
C THR A 18 27.66 17.36 12.53
N LEU A 19 27.61 18.54 11.90
CA LEU A 19 26.35 19.19 11.56
C LEU A 19 25.56 18.25 10.63
N PRO A 20 24.29 17.93 10.94
CA PRO A 20 23.46 17.17 10.02
C PRO A 20 23.39 17.95 8.70
N ALA A 21 23.55 17.24 7.58
CA ALA A 21 23.37 17.81 6.26
C ALA A 21 22.01 18.51 6.22
N GLN A 22 21.99 19.79 5.84
CA GLN A 22 20.73 20.50 5.68
C GLN A 22 19.92 19.80 4.59
N PRO A 23 18.63 19.52 4.82
CA PRO A 23 17.79 18.90 3.81
C PRO A 23 17.75 19.79 2.56
N ALA A 24 17.71 19.15 1.39
CA ALA A 24 17.75 19.85 0.10
C ALA A 24 16.56 20.80 -0.13
N SER A 25 15.43 20.55 0.57
CA SER A 25 14.24 21.39 0.58
C SER A 25 13.46 21.22 1.87
N GLU A 26 12.54 22.15 2.14
CA GLU A 26 11.59 22.10 3.26
C GLU A 26 10.66 20.88 3.17
N MET A 27 10.47 20.34 1.96
CA MET A 27 9.63 19.20 1.67
C MET A 27 10.30 17.85 1.93
N TYR A 28 11.63 17.82 2.09
CA TYR A 28 12.40 16.58 2.20
C TYR A 28 11.84 15.60 3.25
N GLN A 29 11.59 16.07 4.47
CA GLN A 29 11.09 15.20 5.55
C GLN A 29 9.70 14.66 5.27
N PHE A 30 8.83 15.46 4.66
CA PHE A 30 7.49 15.01 4.27
C PHE A 30 7.56 13.91 3.21
N ILE A 31 8.38 14.11 2.18
CA ILE A 31 8.52 13.15 1.08
C ILE A 31 9.09 11.82 1.59
N VAL A 32 10.16 11.86 2.39
CA VAL A 32 10.77 10.65 2.96
C VAL A 32 9.76 9.88 3.81
N GLN A 33 9.01 10.56 4.68
CA GLN A 33 8.00 9.90 5.51
C GLN A 33 6.84 9.35 4.65
N HIS A 34 6.39 10.12 3.67
CA HIS A 34 5.34 9.69 2.73
C HIS A 34 5.74 8.39 2.02
N GLU A 35 6.96 8.31 1.50
CA GLU A 35 7.46 7.13 0.81
C GLU A 35 7.62 5.93 1.75
N ALA A 36 8.14 6.14 2.96
CA ALA A 36 8.29 5.10 3.97
C ALA A 36 6.92 4.52 4.40
N ASP A 37 5.94 5.38 4.64
CA ASP A 37 4.57 5.00 5.00
C ASP A 37 3.89 4.28 3.83
N ARG A 38 3.97 4.83 2.61
CA ARG A 38 3.42 4.20 1.40
C ARG A 38 4.00 2.81 1.21
N GLY A 39 5.33 2.67 1.25
CA GLY A 39 5.99 1.38 1.11
C GLY A 39 5.61 0.39 2.20
N SER A 40 5.39 0.86 3.43
CA SER A 40 4.91 0.01 4.53
C SER A 40 3.48 -0.48 4.31
N LEU A 41 2.59 0.39 3.81
CA LEU A 41 1.23 0.01 3.44
C LEU A 41 1.21 -0.96 2.28
N GLU A 42 1.97 -0.74 1.22
CA GLU A 42 2.02 -1.63 0.05
C GLU A 42 2.54 -3.03 0.40
N ARG A 43 3.52 -3.14 1.31
CA ARG A 43 4.01 -4.43 1.80
C ARG A 43 3.04 -5.16 2.73
N PHE A 44 2.14 -4.43 3.39
CA PHE A 44 1.15 -5.03 4.28
C PHE A 44 -0.13 -5.41 3.51
N TYR A 45 -0.64 -4.50 2.68
CA TYR A 45 -1.84 -4.69 1.85
C TYR A 45 -1.45 -5.15 0.45
N THR A 46 -0.94 -6.38 0.36
CA THR A 46 -0.36 -6.94 -0.87
C THR A 46 -1.40 -7.42 -1.89
N ILE A 47 -2.63 -7.71 -1.45
CA ILE A 47 -3.67 -8.25 -2.31
C ILE A 47 -4.27 -7.15 -3.18
N ALA A 48 -3.93 -7.17 -4.48
CA ALA A 48 -4.45 -6.26 -5.49
C ALA A 48 -5.98 -6.30 -5.57
N CYS A 49 -6.59 -5.14 -5.89
CA CYS A 49 -8.03 -4.95 -6.00
C CYS A 49 -8.87 -5.39 -4.76
N SER A 50 -8.24 -5.69 -3.62
CA SER A 50 -9.00 -6.00 -2.40
C SER A 50 -9.64 -4.72 -1.83
N PRO A 51 -10.91 -4.75 -1.40
CA PRO A 51 -11.59 -3.56 -0.88
C PRO A 51 -10.85 -2.89 0.28
N GLU A 52 -10.24 -3.71 1.17
CA GLU A 52 -9.48 -3.19 2.31
C GLU A 52 -8.22 -2.42 1.87
N ARG A 53 -7.45 -2.96 0.90
CA ARG A 53 -6.27 -2.28 0.34
C ARG A 53 -6.67 -0.94 -0.26
N SER A 54 -7.65 -0.93 -1.16
CA SER A 54 -8.04 0.27 -1.88
C SER A 54 -8.59 1.34 -0.93
N ASN A 55 -9.37 0.94 0.09
CA ASN A 55 -9.86 1.87 1.12
C ASN A 55 -8.73 2.43 1.98
N ARG A 56 -7.80 1.59 2.43
CA ARG A 56 -6.69 2.03 3.28
C ARG A 56 -5.75 2.99 2.55
N LEU A 57 -5.43 2.71 1.29
CA LEU A 57 -4.59 3.59 0.46
C LEU A 57 -5.31 4.90 0.15
N GLN A 58 -6.60 4.88 -0.18
CA GLN A 58 -7.37 6.12 -0.36
C GLN A 58 -7.36 6.99 0.91
N GLN A 59 -7.58 6.37 2.08
CA GLN A 59 -7.50 7.08 3.35
C GLN A 59 -6.09 7.68 3.56
N PHE A 60 -5.04 6.89 3.33
CA PHE A 60 -3.66 7.36 3.44
C PHE A 60 -3.40 8.58 2.55
N TYR A 61 -3.69 8.50 1.25
CA TYR A 61 -3.43 9.62 0.34
C TYR A 61 -4.25 10.87 0.67
N ARG A 62 -5.50 10.72 1.12
CA ARG A 62 -6.29 11.88 1.59
C ARG A 62 -5.71 12.51 2.85
N GLU A 63 -5.24 11.72 3.79
CA GLU A 63 -4.54 12.21 4.99
C GLU A 63 -3.25 12.94 4.63
N GLN A 64 -2.48 12.41 3.68
CA GLN A 64 -1.24 13.05 3.20
C GLN A 64 -1.53 14.34 2.42
N GLU A 65 -2.55 14.36 1.56
CA GLU A 65 -2.99 15.58 0.86
C GLU A 65 -3.41 16.67 1.86
N ALA A 66 -4.20 16.30 2.88
CA ALA A 66 -4.62 17.24 3.91
C ALA A 66 -3.44 17.83 4.69
N LYS A 67 -2.44 17.00 5.05
CA LYS A 67 -1.20 17.46 5.69
C LYS A 67 -0.40 18.39 4.78
N LEU A 68 -0.28 18.03 3.50
CA LEU A 68 0.45 18.82 2.50
C LEU A 68 -0.17 20.21 2.34
N LEU A 69 -1.50 20.30 2.24
CA LEU A 69 -2.21 21.58 2.06
C LEU A 69 -2.15 22.51 3.27
N GLN A 70 -1.73 22.03 4.45
CA GLN A 70 -1.52 22.87 5.65
C GLN A 70 -0.14 23.55 5.66
N MET A 71 0.75 23.19 4.75
CA MET A 71 2.10 23.75 4.69
C MET A 71 2.10 25.15 4.07
N ASN A 72 3.04 25.99 4.52
CA ASN A 72 3.15 27.37 4.04
C ASN A 72 3.92 27.44 2.71
N PHE A 73 3.26 27.06 1.62
CA PHE A 73 3.84 27.00 0.28
C PHE A 73 4.55 28.30 -0.14
N ASP A 74 3.99 29.45 0.21
CA ASP A 74 4.55 30.74 -0.21
C ASP A 74 5.92 31.02 0.41
N GLN A 75 6.18 30.47 1.60
CA GLN A 75 7.44 30.61 2.33
C GLN A 75 8.54 29.64 1.86
N PHE A 76 8.22 28.67 1.00
CA PHE A 76 9.22 27.73 0.50
C PHE A 76 10.18 28.35 -0.50
N SER A 77 11.40 27.82 -0.47
CA SER A 77 12.40 27.94 -1.54
C SER A 77 11.83 27.50 -2.91
N VAL A 78 12.54 27.82 -4.00
CA VAL A 78 12.13 27.39 -5.35
C VAL A 78 12.11 25.86 -5.42
N GLU A 79 13.12 25.23 -4.83
CA GLU A 79 13.27 23.78 -4.71
C GLU A 79 12.09 23.18 -3.93
N GLY A 80 11.76 23.74 -2.76
CA GLY A 80 10.63 23.30 -1.95
C GLY A 80 9.28 23.47 -2.66
N LYS A 81 9.11 24.52 -3.47
CA LYS A 81 7.90 24.71 -4.29
C LYS A 81 7.79 23.66 -5.39
N VAL A 82 8.89 23.33 -6.04
CA VAL A 82 8.91 22.26 -7.06
C VAL A 82 8.55 20.92 -6.42
N ASP A 83 9.22 20.57 -5.32
CA ASP A 83 8.97 19.32 -4.59
C ASP A 83 7.52 19.20 -4.11
N PHE A 84 6.95 20.29 -3.58
CA PHE A 84 5.56 20.36 -3.17
C PHE A 84 4.59 20.07 -4.34
N LEU A 85 4.83 20.68 -5.51
CA LEU A 85 3.96 20.48 -6.68
C LEU A 85 4.05 19.04 -7.21
N LEU A 86 5.26 18.46 -7.23
CA LEU A 86 5.47 17.08 -7.67
C LEU A 86 4.75 16.08 -6.75
N ILE A 87 4.97 16.18 -5.43
CA ILE A 87 4.32 15.24 -4.50
C ILE A 87 2.80 15.43 -4.46
N LYS A 88 2.30 16.67 -4.60
CA LYS A 88 0.87 16.94 -4.73
C LYS A 88 0.28 16.23 -5.95
N ARG A 89 0.91 16.39 -7.11
CA ARG A 89 0.51 15.71 -8.35
C ARG A 89 0.48 14.20 -8.15
N ASP A 90 1.50 13.62 -7.54
CA ASP A 90 1.61 12.18 -7.36
C ASP A 90 0.53 11.63 -6.42
N ILE A 91 0.24 12.32 -5.32
CA ILE A 91 -0.87 11.99 -4.42
C ILE A 91 -2.22 12.06 -5.15
N GLN A 92 -2.44 13.11 -5.95
CA GLN A 92 -3.69 13.30 -6.68
C GLN A 92 -3.88 12.25 -7.78
N ASN A 93 -2.81 11.90 -8.48
CA ASN A 93 -2.82 10.80 -9.46
C ASN A 93 -3.14 9.47 -8.78
N ALA A 94 -2.50 9.15 -7.65
CA ALA A 94 -2.79 7.92 -6.91
C ALA A 94 -4.26 7.85 -6.45
N LEU A 95 -4.83 8.96 -5.97
CA LEU A 95 -6.26 9.03 -5.64
C LEU A 95 -7.16 8.81 -6.85
N HIS A 96 -6.81 9.39 -8.01
CA HIS A 96 -7.55 9.21 -9.25
C HIS A 96 -7.49 7.76 -9.76
N GLU A 97 -6.32 7.12 -9.69
CA GLU A 97 -6.13 5.72 -10.07
C GLU A 97 -6.96 4.79 -9.18
N LEU A 98 -6.95 5.02 -7.85
CA LEU A 98 -7.76 4.26 -6.90
C LEU A 98 -9.26 4.44 -7.12
N ALA A 99 -9.70 5.66 -7.45
CA ALA A 99 -11.10 5.93 -7.78
C ALA A 99 -11.53 5.24 -9.08
N THR A 100 -10.63 5.23 -10.08
CA THR A 100 -10.84 4.54 -11.36
C THR A 100 -10.92 3.04 -11.16
N GLU A 101 -9.97 2.45 -10.42
CA GLU A 101 -9.99 1.04 -10.01
C GLU A 101 -11.33 0.67 -9.36
N GLN A 102 -11.78 1.45 -8.38
CA GLN A 102 -13.05 1.19 -7.71
C GLN A 102 -14.24 1.26 -8.67
N SER A 103 -14.21 2.19 -9.63
CA SER A 103 -15.27 2.31 -10.65
C SER A 103 -15.29 1.15 -11.63
N ASP A 104 -14.13 0.70 -12.06
CA ASP A 104 -14.00 -0.46 -12.94
C ASP A 104 -14.46 -1.73 -12.22
N LEU A 105 -14.04 -1.93 -10.96
CA LEU A 105 -14.44 -3.08 -10.14
C LEU A 105 -15.96 -3.14 -9.92
N ARG A 106 -16.64 -2.00 -9.77
CA ARG A 106 -18.12 -1.95 -9.72
C ARG A 106 -18.75 -2.45 -11.02
N GLN A 107 -18.18 -2.10 -12.17
CA GLN A 107 -18.67 -2.61 -13.47
C GLN A 107 -18.39 -4.11 -13.65
N LEU A 108 -17.37 -4.63 -12.97
CA LEU A 108 -16.93 -6.01 -13.02
C LEU A 108 -17.52 -6.89 -11.91
N GLU A 109 -18.45 -6.38 -11.10
CA GLU A 109 -18.99 -7.09 -9.93
C GLU A 109 -19.49 -8.49 -10.28
N TRP A 110 -20.16 -8.67 -11.43
CA TRP A 110 -20.62 -9.99 -11.84
C TRP A 110 -19.48 -11.00 -12.06
N TYR A 111 -18.29 -10.56 -12.46
CA TYR A 111 -17.13 -11.42 -12.69
C TYR A 111 -16.37 -11.71 -11.40
N THR A 112 -16.34 -10.76 -10.45
CA THR A 112 -15.43 -10.80 -9.30
C THR A 112 -16.12 -11.12 -7.98
N ALA A 113 -17.43 -10.88 -7.83
CA ALA A 113 -18.12 -10.98 -6.54
C ALA A 113 -18.09 -12.38 -5.91
N SER A 114 -18.00 -13.45 -6.71
CA SER A 114 -17.92 -14.81 -6.19
C SER A 114 -16.64 -15.05 -5.39
N GLY A 115 -15.55 -14.36 -5.70
CA GLY A 115 -14.28 -14.44 -4.99
C GLY A 115 -14.13 -13.45 -3.82
N THR A 116 -15.10 -12.57 -3.56
CA THR A 116 -15.05 -11.62 -2.44
C THR A 116 -14.76 -12.27 -1.07
N PRO A 117 -15.30 -13.45 -0.72
CA PRO A 117 -14.97 -14.11 0.55
C PRO A 117 -13.48 -14.40 0.75
N LEU A 118 -12.70 -14.58 -0.34
CA LEU A 118 -11.25 -14.82 -0.26
C LEU A 118 -10.52 -13.62 0.38
N TYR A 119 -10.97 -12.40 0.13
CA TYR A 119 -10.38 -11.21 0.73
C TYR A 119 -10.62 -11.15 2.24
N GLU A 120 -11.81 -11.53 2.72
CA GLU A 120 -12.07 -11.55 4.16
C GLU A 120 -11.30 -12.67 4.87
N MET A 121 -11.16 -13.85 4.25
CA MET A 121 -10.33 -14.93 4.78
C MET A 121 -8.86 -14.52 4.86
N GLU A 122 -8.31 -13.93 3.78
CA GLU A 122 -6.92 -13.47 3.74
C GLU A 122 -6.67 -12.39 4.79
N LYS A 123 -7.59 -11.44 4.96
CA LYS A 123 -7.52 -10.40 5.98
C LYS A 123 -7.46 -10.95 7.39
N VAL A 124 -8.29 -11.95 7.73
CA VAL A 124 -8.24 -12.60 9.04
C VAL A 124 -6.89 -13.30 9.24
N ARG A 125 -6.44 -14.08 8.24
CA ARG A 125 -5.16 -14.80 8.28
C ARG A 125 -3.97 -13.85 8.40
N ARG A 126 -3.92 -12.77 7.62
CA ARG A 126 -2.83 -11.78 7.65
C ARG A 126 -2.65 -11.16 9.02
N ARG A 127 -3.72 -11.06 9.80
CA ARG A 127 -3.73 -10.52 11.17
C ARG A 127 -3.54 -11.60 12.25
N GLY A 128 -3.20 -12.83 11.86
CA GLY A 128 -3.01 -13.96 12.79
C GLY A 128 -4.31 -14.48 13.40
N GLY A 129 -5.46 -14.19 12.80
CA GLY A 129 -6.75 -14.71 13.24
C GLY A 129 -6.93 -16.19 12.87
N GLU A 130 -7.68 -16.90 13.69
CA GLU A 130 -7.99 -18.31 13.47
C GLU A 130 -9.04 -18.49 12.37
N LEU A 131 -8.73 -19.32 11.38
CA LEU A 131 -9.69 -19.76 10.36
C LEU A 131 -10.21 -21.16 10.73
N LYS A 132 -11.53 -21.30 10.87
CA LYS A 132 -12.16 -22.58 11.20
C LYS A 132 -12.20 -23.50 9.96
N PRO A 133 -11.47 -24.62 9.93
CA PRO A 133 -11.27 -25.38 8.68
C PRO A 133 -12.56 -25.85 8.00
N ALA A 134 -13.53 -26.34 8.78
CA ALA A 134 -14.80 -26.81 8.25
C ALA A 134 -15.62 -25.69 7.58
N LEU A 135 -15.60 -24.47 8.15
CA LEU A 135 -16.28 -23.31 7.56
C LEU A 135 -15.60 -22.85 6.27
N ILE A 136 -14.26 -22.86 6.25
CA ILE A 136 -13.50 -22.48 5.05
C ILE A 136 -13.74 -23.47 3.91
N ALA A 137 -13.76 -24.77 4.20
CA ALA A 137 -14.04 -25.80 3.19
C ALA A 137 -15.44 -25.62 2.58
N ASP A 138 -16.45 -25.34 3.40
CA ASP A 138 -17.82 -25.04 2.92
C ASP A 138 -17.85 -23.77 2.06
N GLN A 139 -17.18 -22.68 2.50
CA GLN A 139 -17.10 -21.45 1.72
C GLN A 139 -16.37 -21.65 0.38
N PHE A 140 -15.28 -22.42 0.34
CA PHE A 140 -14.60 -22.80 -0.91
C PHE A 140 -15.50 -23.59 -1.84
N HIS A 141 -16.24 -24.57 -1.31
CA HIS A 141 -17.20 -25.33 -2.10
C HIS A 141 -18.28 -24.44 -2.71
N GLN A 142 -18.87 -23.55 -1.91
CA GLN A 142 -19.90 -22.60 -2.38
C GLN A 142 -19.35 -21.64 -3.45
N MET A 143 -18.10 -21.17 -3.31
CA MET A 143 -17.46 -20.33 -4.33
C MET A 143 -17.25 -21.12 -5.63
N ALA A 144 -16.75 -22.36 -5.56
CA ALA A 144 -16.56 -23.20 -6.74
C ALA A 144 -17.88 -23.43 -7.49
N VAL A 145 -18.96 -23.77 -6.79
CA VAL A 145 -20.30 -23.93 -7.38
C VAL A 145 -20.78 -22.64 -8.06
N LYS A 146 -20.55 -21.47 -7.45
CA LYS A 146 -20.92 -20.17 -8.04
C LYS A 146 -20.10 -19.87 -9.30
N VAL A 147 -18.80 -20.10 -9.28
CA VAL A 147 -17.92 -19.89 -10.44
C VAL A 147 -18.33 -20.81 -11.58
N ASP A 148 -18.60 -22.09 -11.33
CA ASP A 148 -19.08 -23.03 -12.35
C ASP A 148 -20.40 -22.59 -12.98
N ALA A 149 -21.32 -22.06 -12.17
CA ALA A 149 -22.57 -21.49 -12.67
C ALA A 149 -22.34 -20.22 -13.51
N GLN A 150 -21.44 -19.34 -13.08
CA GLN A 150 -21.08 -18.12 -13.82
C GLN A 150 -20.40 -18.43 -15.16
N LEU A 151 -19.51 -19.42 -15.20
CA LEU A 151 -18.83 -19.85 -16.43
C LEU A 151 -19.84 -20.34 -17.48
N LYS A 152 -20.88 -21.06 -17.09
CA LYS A 152 -21.97 -21.49 -18.00
C LYS A 152 -22.76 -20.32 -18.57
N GLN A 153 -22.84 -19.20 -17.85
CA GLN A 153 -23.56 -17.99 -18.26
C GLN A 153 -22.66 -16.98 -19.01
N LEU A 154 -21.34 -17.17 -18.99
CA LEU A 154 -20.37 -16.22 -19.56
C LEU A 154 -20.59 -15.97 -21.05
N ALA A 155 -20.97 -16.99 -21.82
CA ALA A 155 -21.21 -16.86 -23.26
C ALA A 155 -22.38 -15.91 -23.61
N GLN A 156 -23.25 -15.59 -22.65
CA GLN A 156 -24.40 -14.69 -22.83
C GLN A 156 -24.04 -13.22 -22.54
N ARG A 157 -22.81 -12.96 -22.08
CA ARG A 157 -22.35 -11.62 -21.71
C ARG A 157 -21.80 -10.86 -22.91
N GLN A 158 -21.99 -9.54 -22.87
CA GLN A 158 -21.34 -8.64 -23.81
C GLN A 158 -19.82 -8.67 -23.60
N PRO A 159 -19.01 -8.57 -24.68
CA PRO A 159 -17.57 -8.45 -24.56
C PRO A 159 -17.18 -7.23 -23.72
N LEU A 160 -16.17 -7.40 -22.87
CA LEU A 160 -15.57 -6.30 -22.11
C LEU A 160 -14.67 -5.46 -23.02
N SER A 161 -14.52 -4.18 -22.68
CA SER A 161 -13.44 -3.36 -23.25
C SER A 161 -12.08 -3.90 -22.78
N ALA A 162 -11.02 -3.62 -23.54
CA ALA A 162 -9.67 -4.06 -23.17
C ALA A 162 -9.26 -3.58 -21.76
N ALA A 163 -9.63 -2.35 -21.39
CA ALA A 163 -9.36 -1.79 -20.07
C ALA A 163 -10.08 -2.57 -18.95
N LEU A 164 -11.39 -2.82 -19.11
CA LEU A 164 -12.16 -3.59 -18.13
C LEU A 164 -11.72 -5.06 -18.06
N ALA A 165 -11.33 -5.66 -19.19
CA ALA A 165 -10.77 -7.00 -19.21
C ALA A 165 -9.44 -7.06 -18.44
N SER A 166 -8.55 -6.08 -18.65
CA SER A 166 -7.28 -5.98 -17.90
C SER A 166 -7.51 -5.80 -16.40
N ARG A 167 -8.46 -4.93 -16.02
CA ARG A 167 -8.81 -4.74 -14.60
C ARG A 167 -9.40 -6.01 -13.99
N GLY A 168 -10.27 -6.69 -14.73
CA GLY A 168 -10.85 -7.97 -14.30
C GLY A 168 -9.78 -9.03 -14.07
N ALA A 169 -8.80 -9.13 -14.96
CA ALA A 169 -7.67 -10.03 -14.79
C ALA A 169 -6.84 -9.70 -13.53
N GLU A 170 -6.56 -8.42 -13.27
CA GLU A 170 -5.88 -7.97 -12.05
C GLU A 170 -6.67 -8.36 -10.79
N ALA A 171 -7.99 -8.18 -10.79
CA ALA A 171 -8.85 -8.54 -9.67
C ALA A 171 -8.85 -10.05 -9.39
N LEU A 172 -8.96 -10.86 -10.45
CA LEU A 172 -8.88 -12.32 -10.35
C LEU A 172 -7.51 -12.79 -9.88
N GLU A 173 -6.43 -12.13 -10.31
CA GLU A 173 -5.09 -12.42 -9.81
C GLU A 173 -4.97 -12.10 -8.32
N GLY A 174 -5.56 -10.98 -7.86
CA GLY A 174 -5.67 -10.66 -6.44
C GLY A 174 -6.43 -11.75 -5.66
N GLN A 175 -7.53 -12.27 -6.21
CA GLN A 175 -8.27 -13.38 -5.60
C GLN A 175 -7.44 -14.67 -5.54
N ARG A 176 -6.70 -14.98 -6.61
CA ARG A 176 -5.78 -16.12 -6.64
C ARG A 176 -4.67 -15.98 -5.59
N ALA A 177 -4.10 -14.79 -5.44
CA ALA A 177 -3.11 -14.48 -4.41
C ALA A 177 -3.70 -14.61 -3.00
N ALA A 178 -4.94 -14.16 -2.79
CA ALA A 178 -5.64 -14.29 -1.51
C ALA A 178 -5.90 -15.77 -1.16
N LEU A 179 -6.38 -16.56 -2.14
CA LEU A 179 -6.55 -18.01 -1.99
C LEU A 179 -5.24 -18.68 -1.63
N LYS A 180 -4.16 -18.40 -2.38
CA LYS A 180 -2.82 -18.91 -2.13
C LYS A 180 -2.35 -18.60 -0.71
N SER A 181 -2.52 -17.33 -0.29
CA SER A 181 -2.16 -16.88 1.06
C SER A 181 -2.89 -17.66 2.16
N VAL A 182 -4.16 -18.00 1.93
CA VAL A 182 -4.99 -18.76 2.89
C VAL A 182 -4.62 -20.24 2.91
N THR A 183 -4.31 -20.85 1.77
CA THR A 183 -4.14 -22.31 1.66
C THR A 183 -2.71 -22.79 1.88
N GLU A 184 -1.70 -22.04 1.47
CA GLU A 184 -0.30 -22.49 1.53
C GLU A 184 0.36 -22.23 2.88
N PHE A 185 -0.21 -21.35 3.72
CA PHE A 185 0.37 -20.99 5.00
C PHE A 185 0.61 -22.19 5.95
N TYR A 186 -0.18 -23.26 5.82
CA TYR A 186 -0.10 -24.46 6.65
C TYR A 186 0.54 -25.65 5.92
N GLN A 187 1.18 -25.44 4.77
CA GLN A 187 1.77 -26.51 3.94
C GLN A 187 3.28 -26.69 4.17
N ASP A 188 3.87 -25.97 5.13
CA ASP A 188 5.27 -26.09 5.56
C ASP A 188 5.45 -27.10 6.71
#